data_AF-A0AAV6A517-F1
#
_entry.id   AF-A0AAV6A517-F1
#
_cell.length_a   1.000
_cell.length_b   1.000
_cell.length_c   1.000
_cell.angle_alpha   90.00
_cell.angle_beta   90.00
_cell.angle_gamma   90.00
#
_symmetry.space_group_name_H-M   'P 1'
#
loop_
_entity.id
_entity.type
_entity.pdbx_description
1 polymer ?
#
loop_
_entity_poly.entity_id
_entity_poly.type
_entity_poly.pdbx_seq_one_letter_code
_entity_poly.pdbx_strand_id
1 'polypeptide(L)'
;MGRYSTCCTETRRGHIRSLSLVGKLFPTVDPDHVEPLRTASFITQQDIGGDSTDYINDAEFRNAPDTTVFRRGAGFGTLLVTGLVFGRVDKEPTIRQLYQIAELNKRPGTPTRAPAFMRLLVSVDQPRIEGDALDFRDEIMAQIFDKGDPTPKRTLTFHVEVTDDGTTGGTKLRERRTFSNWRRIGRLMFDDAVASYNGDCVIHFNHPTWRDDRNDPLTATRVNGRKVR
;
A
#
# COMPACT_ATOMS: atom_id res chain seq x y z
N MET A 1 -11.04 -5.60 2.43
CA MET A 1 -11.20 -4.22 2.95
C MET A 1 -9.92 -3.43 2.73
N GLY A 2 -10.02 -2.16 2.30
CA GLY A 2 -8.87 -1.28 2.12
C GLY A 2 -9.12 0.14 2.63
N ARG A 3 -8.04 0.88 2.86
CA ARG A 3 -8.03 2.31 3.16
C ARG A 3 -7.15 3.00 2.12
N TYR A 4 -7.77 3.88 1.36
CA TYR A 4 -7.09 4.76 0.43
C TYR A 4 -6.95 6.14 1.10
N SER A 5 -5.71 6.59 1.29
CA SER A 5 -5.40 7.85 1.97
C SER A 5 -4.36 8.66 1.20
N THR A 6 -4.19 9.91 1.62
CA THR A 6 -3.13 10.79 1.16
C THR A 6 -2.40 11.36 2.37
N CYS A 7 -1.16 11.75 2.17
CA CYS A 7 -0.42 12.57 3.12
C CYS A 7 0.37 13.67 2.38
N CYS A 8 1.16 14.43 3.13
CA CYS A 8 1.73 15.73 2.75
C CYS A 8 0.73 16.87 2.96
N THR A 9 0.93 18.02 2.30
CA THR A 9 0.24 19.27 2.60
C THR A 9 -1.15 19.38 1.97
N GLU A 10 -1.48 18.52 0.99
CA GLU A 10 -2.70 18.68 0.20
C GLU A 10 -3.43 17.39 -0.17
N THR A 11 -4.72 17.52 -0.39
CA THR A 11 -5.64 16.43 -0.81
C THR A 11 -6.03 16.51 -2.29
N ARG A 12 -5.93 17.71 -2.87
CA ARG A 12 -6.31 18.00 -4.24
C ARG A 12 -5.21 17.65 -5.24
N ARG A 13 -5.60 17.30 -6.47
CA ARG A 13 -4.67 17.13 -7.59
C ARG A 13 -3.97 18.45 -7.97
N GLY A 14 -2.84 18.36 -8.67
CA GLY A 14 -2.00 19.52 -9.01
C GLY A 14 -1.03 19.96 -7.90
N HIS A 15 -1.04 19.29 -6.75
CA HIS A 15 -0.14 19.55 -5.63
C HIS A 15 0.71 18.31 -5.29
N ILE A 16 1.81 18.51 -4.56
CA ILE A 16 2.61 17.40 -4.04
C ILE A 16 1.79 16.65 -3.00
N ARG A 17 1.50 15.39 -3.29
CA ARG A 17 0.76 14.48 -2.43
C ARG A 17 1.37 13.09 -2.49
N SER A 18 1.22 12.30 -1.43
CA SER A 18 1.63 10.91 -1.45
C SER A 18 0.43 10.03 -1.16
N LEU A 19 -0.10 9.43 -2.23
CA LEU A 19 -1.23 8.52 -2.17
C LEU A 19 -0.77 7.17 -1.61
N SER A 20 -1.60 6.58 -0.75
CA SER A 20 -1.36 5.29 -0.11
C SER A 20 -2.62 4.44 -0.15
N LEU A 21 -2.46 3.17 -0.54
CA LEU A 21 -3.49 2.16 -0.45
C LEU A 21 -2.99 1.03 0.45
N VAL A 22 -3.70 0.84 1.55
CA VAL A 22 -3.42 -0.21 2.54
C VAL A 22 -4.64 -1.09 2.63
N GLY A 23 -4.47 -2.40 2.80
CA GLY A 23 -5.62 -3.29 2.91
C GLY A 23 -5.37 -4.53 3.73
N LYS A 24 -6.47 -5.14 4.16
CA LYS A 24 -6.52 -6.39 4.90
C LYS A 24 -7.19 -7.45 4.03
N LEU A 25 -6.46 -8.53 3.81
CA LEU A 25 -6.86 -9.68 3.01
C LEU A 25 -7.39 -10.77 3.93
N PHE A 26 -8.57 -11.26 3.59
CA PHE A 26 -9.23 -12.38 4.23
C PHE A 26 -9.16 -13.56 3.25
N PRO A 27 -8.62 -14.72 3.62
CA PRO A 27 -8.49 -15.87 2.72
C PRO A 27 -9.80 -16.64 2.57
N THR A 28 -10.87 -15.95 2.19
CA THR A 28 -12.18 -16.53 1.93
C THR A 28 -12.84 -15.84 0.75
N VAL A 29 -13.76 -16.55 0.11
CA VAL A 29 -14.70 -16.01 -0.87
C VAL A 29 -16.13 -15.93 -0.31
N ASP A 30 -16.33 -16.49 0.87
CA ASP A 30 -17.61 -16.47 1.58
C ASP A 30 -17.76 -15.11 2.30
N PRO A 31 -18.72 -14.26 1.87
CA PRO A 31 -18.94 -12.95 2.48
C PRO A 31 -19.52 -13.06 3.90
N ASP A 32 -20.17 -14.18 4.22
CA ASP A 32 -20.86 -14.43 5.49
C ASP A 32 -20.04 -15.35 6.41
N HIS A 33 -18.73 -15.47 6.14
CA HIS A 33 -17.85 -16.37 6.88
C HIS A 33 -17.81 -16.01 8.37
N VAL A 34 -18.31 -16.92 9.21
CA VAL A 34 -18.53 -16.66 10.64
C VAL A 34 -17.29 -16.86 11.51
N GLU A 35 -16.32 -17.68 11.07
CA GLU A 35 -15.13 -17.96 11.87
C GLU A 35 -14.06 -16.88 11.70
N PRO A 36 -13.34 -16.51 12.77
CA PRO A 36 -12.23 -15.56 12.66
C PRO A 36 -11.13 -16.09 11.74
N LEU A 37 -10.88 -15.37 10.63
CA LEU A 37 -9.82 -15.71 9.70
C LEU A 37 -8.49 -15.09 10.09
N ARG A 38 -7.40 -15.84 9.88
CA ARG A 38 -6.06 -15.26 9.89
C ARG A 38 -5.89 -14.37 8.67
N THR A 39 -5.81 -13.06 8.88
CA THR A 39 -5.65 -12.07 7.80
C THR A 39 -4.19 -11.74 7.53
N ALA A 40 -3.90 -11.23 6.33
CA ALA A 40 -2.65 -10.54 6.02
C ALA A 40 -2.94 -9.09 5.61
N SER A 41 -1.99 -8.18 5.86
CA SER A 41 -2.09 -6.79 5.40
C SER A 41 -1.14 -6.55 4.24
N PHE A 42 -1.56 -5.73 3.28
CA PHE A 42 -0.65 -5.11 2.32
C PHE A 42 -0.59 -3.61 2.58
N ILE A 43 0.58 -3.03 2.41
CA ILE A 43 0.82 -1.60 2.61
C ILE A 43 1.55 -1.12 1.37
N THR A 44 0.95 -0.19 0.63
CA THR A 44 1.53 0.33 -0.61
C THR A 44 1.34 1.83 -0.68
N GLN A 45 2.33 2.52 -1.25
CA GLN A 45 2.33 3.98 -1.32
C GLN A 45 3.10 4.45 -2.55
N GLN A 46 2.83 5.68 -2.98
CA GLN A 46 3.74 6.46 -3.81
C GLN A 46 4.99 6.89 -3.02
N ASP A 47 5.84 7.76 -3.58
CA ASP A 47 7.02 8.30 -2.88
C ASP A 47 6.64 8.82 -1.48
N ILE A 48 7.33 8.33 -0.45
CA ILE A 48 7.07 8.66 0.96
C ILE A 48 7.12 10.17 1.22
N GLY A 49 8.03 10.87 0.55
CA GLY A 49 8.18 12.30 0.65
C GLY A 49 7.14 13.09 -0.15
N GLY A 50 6.47 12.48 -1.12
CA GLY A 50 5.50 13.13 -1.99
C GLY A 50 5.79 12.89 -3.47
N ASP A 51 4.71 12.82 -4.24
CA ASP A 51 4.71 12.65 -5.69
C ASP A 51 3.82 13.72 -6.36
N SER A 52 4.00 13.90 -7.66
CA SER A 52 3.21 14.82 -8.48
C SER A 52 2.38 14.01 -9.48
N THR A 53 1.26 13.46 -8.99
CA THR A 53 0.30 12.72 -9.82
C THR A 53 -1.04 13.42 -9.79
N ASP A 54 -1.57 13.73 -10.98
CA ASP A 54 -2.82 14.48 -11.12
C ASP A 54 -4.05 13.58 -11.02
N TYR A 55 -3.96 12.35 -11.53
CA TYR A 55 -5.02 11.36 -11.46
C TYR A 55 -4.61 10.19 -10.59
N ILE A 56 -5.58 9.59 -9.90
CA ILE A 56 -5.34 8.31 -9.22
C ILE A 56 -4.93 7.21 -10.22
N ASN A 57 -5.34 7.36 -11.49
CA ASN A 57 -5.00 6.44 -12.57
C ASN A 57 -3.50 6.39 -12.85
N ASP A 58 -2.77 7.46 -12.54
CA ASP A 58 -1.32 7.57 -12.75
C ASP A 58 -0.51 7.15 -11.51
N ALA A 59 -1.20 6.89 -10.40
CA ALA A 59 -0.55 6.56 -9.15
C ALA A 59 -0.01 5.11 -9.16
N GLU A 60 1.30 4.97 -9.02
CA GLU A 60 1.92 3.68 -8.79
C GLU A 60 2.09 3.41 -7.28
N PHE A 61 1.27 2.53 -6.73
CA PHE A 61 1.39 2.14 -5.32
C PHE A 61 2.36 0.98 -5.19
N ARG A 62 3.45 1.14 -4.42
CA ARG A 62 4.45 0.09 -4.24
C ARG A 62 4.62 -0.27 -2.77
N ASN A 63 4.93 -1.54 -2.49
CA ASN A 63 5.37 -1.96 -1.14
C ASN A 63 6.80 -1.50 -0.80
N ALA A 64 7.53 -1.03 -1.82
CA ALA A 64 8.85 -0.44 -1.75
C ALA A 64 8.82 0.92 -2.50
N PRO A 65 8.13 1.94 -1.94
CA PRO A 65 8.07 3.26 -2.55
C PRO A 65 9.44 3.92 -2.64
N ASP A 66 9.56 4.92 -3.50
CA ASP A 66 10.69 5.85 -3.43
C ASP A 66 10.62 6.71 -2.17
N THR A 67 11.72 7.38 -1.83
CA THR A 67 11.75 8.27 -0.67
C THR A 67 12.48 9.53 -1.03
N THR A 68 11.75 10.63 -1.25
CA THR A 68 12.32 11.96 -1.49
C THR A 68 11.93 12.89 -0.35
N VAL A 69 12.61 12.78 0.80
CA VAL A 69 12.21 13.41 2.07
C VAL A 69 11.93 14.91 1.93
N PHE A 70 12.72 15.61 1.10
CA PHE A 70 12.59 17.07 0.89
C PHE A 70 11.27 17.51 0.24
N ARG A 71 10.55 16.61 -0.47
CA ARG A 71 9.24 16.93 -1.05
C ARG A 71 8.12 17.07 -0.02
N ARG A 72 8.38 16.67 1.23
CA ARG A 72 7.39 16.64 2.31
C ARG A 72 6.95 18.05 2.77
N GLY A 73 7.62 19.10 2.30
CA GLY A 73 7.33 20.48 2.67
C GLY A 73 7.38 20.69 4.19
N ALA A 74 6.35 21.29 4.77
CA ALA A 74 6.24 21.55 6.21
C ALA A 74 6.33 20.27 7.09
N GLY A 75 6.08 19.08 6.52
CA GLY A 75 6.20 17.80 7.23
C GLY A 75 7.60 17.18 7.25
N PHE A 76 8.62 17.85 6.69
CA PHE A 76 10.00 17.35 6.59
C PHE A 76 10.57 16.91 7.95
N GLY A 77 10.44 17.77 8.98
CA GLY A 77 10.97 17.47 10.32
C GLY A 77 10.34 16.24 10.94
N THR A 78 9.01 16.09 10.84
CA THR A 78 8.28 14.91 11.32
C THR A 78 8.74 13.64 10.59
N LEU A 79 8.93 13.70 9.28
CA LEU A 79 9.39 12.56 8.48
C LEU A 79 10.82 12.14 8.87
N LEU A 80 11.73 13.09 9.13
CA LEU A 80 13.08 12.79 9.62
C LEU A 80 13.08 12.07 10.97
N VAL A 81 12.33 12.61 11.95
CA VAL A 81 12.23 11.99 13.28
C VAL A 81 11.63 10.59 13.17
N THR A 82 10.58 10.45 12.36
CA THR A 82 9.92 9.17 12.10
C THR A 82 10.88 8.16 11.46
N GLY A 83 11.67 8.60 10.46
CA GLY A 83 12.70 7.78 9.83
C GLY A 83 13.80 7.33 10.81
N LEU A 84 14.22 8.21 11.72
CA LEU A 84 15.21 7.87 12.76
C LEU A 84 14.67 6.87 13.79
N VAL A 85 13.39 6.96 14.14
CA VAL A 85 12.75 5.98 15.04
C VAL A 85 12.60 4.65 14.32
N PHE A 86 12.04 4.66 13.10
CA PHE A 86 11.84 3.43 12.34
C PHE A 86 13.15 2.73 11.99
N GLY A 87 14.21 3.45 11.61
CA GLY A 87 15.52 2.84 11.34
C GLY A 87 16.17 2.17 12.56
N ARG A 88 15.69 2.43 13.79
CA ARG A 88 16.13 1.71 14.99
C ARG A 88 15.31 0.47 15.31
N VAL A 89 14.05 0.44 14.87
CA VAL A 89 13.09 -0.63 15.24
C VAL A 89 12.75 -1.56 14.07
N ASP A 90 13.06 -1.15 12.85
CA ASP A 90 12.85 -1.87 11.60
C ASP A 90 14.14 -1.84 10.77
N LYS A 91 14.52 -3.02 10.25
CA LYS A 91 15.74 -3.19 9.47
C LYS A 91 15.65 -2.47 8.12
N GLU A 92 14.46 -2.44 7.53
CA GLU A 92 14.20 -1.79 6.24
C GLU A 92 12.92 -0.94 6.32
N PRO A 93 13.02 0.29 6.85
CA PRO A 93 11.86 1.08 7.24
C PRO A 93 11.00 1.54 6.04
N THR A 94 11.56 1.54 4.83
CA THR A 94 10.90 2.00 3.59
C THR A 94 10.36 0.85 2.73
N ILE A 95 10.53 -0.42 3.13
CA ILE A 95 10.04 -1.59 2.39
C ILE A 95 9.16 -2.45 3.30
N ARG A 96 8.08 -3.02 2.75
CA ARG A 96 7.23 -3.98 3.45
C ARG A 96 7.28 -5.34 2.76
N GLN A 97 7.79 -6.35 3.44
CA GLN A 97 7.83 -7.71 2.91
C GLN A 97 6.42 -8.30 2.76
N LEU A 98 6.25 -9.17 1.77
CA LEU A 98 4.95 -9.71 1.37
C LEU A 98 4.70 -11.13 1.88
N TYR A 99 5.57 -11.66 2.76
CA TYR A 99 5.51 -13.06 3.20
C TYR A 99 4.20 -13.41 3.89
N GLN A 100 3.59 -12.50 4.66
CA GLN A 100 2.31 -12.78 5.32
C GLN A 100 1.20 -13.04 4.31
N ILE A 101 1.25 -12.37 3.15
CA ILE A 101 0.32 -12.58 2.04
C ILE A 101 0.66 -13.88 1.32
N ALA A 102 1.94 -14.14 1.05
CA ALA A 102 2.38 -15.35 0.36
C ALA A 102 2.18 -16.64 1.18
N GLU A 103 2.07 -16.52 2.51
CA GLU A 103 1.77 -17.61 3.45
C GLU A 103 0.28 -17.73 3.76
N LEU A 104 -0.54 -16.79 3.30
CA LEU A 104 -1.95 -16.74 3.64
C LEU A 104 -2.64 -18.03 3.14
N ASN A 105 -3.38 -18.68 4.04
CA ASN A 105 -4.05 -19.98 3.83
C ASN A 105 -3.12 -21.18 3.56
N LYS A 106 -1.81 -21.06 3.74
CA LYS A 106 -0.90 -22.21 3.65
C LYS A 106 -0.91 -23.03 4.94
N ARG A 107 -0.76 -24.34 4.79
CA ARG A 107 -0.50 -25.24 5.93
C ARG A 107 0.88 -24.95 6.53
N PRO A 108 1.07 -25.10 7.85
CA PRO A 108 2.40 -25.02 8.47
C PRO A 108 3.41 -25.93 7.76
N GLY A 109 4.63 -25.45 7.56
CA GLY A 109 5.70 -26.18 6.87
C GLY A 109 5.64 -26.16 5.35
N THR A 110 4.60 -25.59 4.74
CA THR A 110 4.55 -25.43 3.27
C THR A 110 5.60 -24.41 2.82
N PRO A 111 6.44 -24.72 1.82
CA PRO A 111 7.41 -23.77 1.29
C PRO A 111 6.74 -22.48 0.80
N THR A 112 7.43 -21.36 1.02
CA THR A 112 6.98 -20.04 0.58
C THR A 112 7.97 -19.43 -0.40
N ARG A 113 7.43 -18.84 -1.46
CA ARG A 113 8.16 -17.93 -2.35
C ARG A 113 7.42 -16.62 -2.38
N ALA A 114 7.78 -15.72 -1.47
CA ALA A 114 7.24 -14.39 -1.41
C ALA A 114 7.95 -13.50 -2.44
N PRO A 115 7.23 -12.76 -3.30
CA PRO A 115 7.86 -11.77 -4.15
C PRO A 115 8.53 -10.67 -3.30
N ALA A 116 9.63 -10.11 -3.79
CA ALA A 116 10.28 -8.97 -3.11
C ALA A 116 9.44 -7.70 -3.23
N PHE A 117 8.89 -7.45 -4.42
CA PHE A 117 8.20 -6.22 -4.75
C PHE A 117 6.82 -6.49 -5.33
N MET A 118 5.89 -5.59 -5.01
CA MET A 118 4.54 -5.56 -5.52
C MET A 118 4.17 -4.13 -5.85
N ARG A 119 3.46 -3.94 -6.97
CA ARG A 119 2.79 -2.69 -7.29
C ARG A 119 1.30 -2.89 -7.56
N LEU A 120 0.53 -1.86 -7.24
CA LEU A 120 -0.87 -1.72 -7.62
C LEU A 120 -0.98 -0.57 -8.60
N LEU A 121 -1.66 -0.82 -9.72
CA LEU A 121 -1.93 0.16 -10.76
C LEU A 121 -3.43 0.17 -11.00
N VAL A 122 -4.05 1.35 -11.12
CA VAL A 122 -5.45 1.42 -11.54
C VAL A 122 -5.58 0.78 -12.93
N SER A 123 -6.66 0.02 -13.15
CA SER A 123 -6.92 -0.64 -14.44
C SER A 123 -6.97 0.39 -15.56
N VAL A 124 -6.38 0.08 -16.72
CA VAL A 124 -6.38 0.98 -17.89
C VAL A 124 -7.77 1.27 -18.44
N ASP A 125 -8.72 0.39 -18.15
CA ASP A 125 -10.13 0.54 -18.54
C ASP A 125 -10.89 1.55 -17.66
N GLN A 126 -10.28 2.02 -16.57
CA GLN A 126 -10.91 2.98 -15.68
C GLN A 126 -10.92 4.37 -16.28
N PRO A 127 -12.05 5.09 -16.23
CA PRO A 127 -12.10 6.45 -16.70
C PRO A 127 -11.15 7.33 -15.90
N ARG A 128 -10.64 8.37 -16.55
CA ARG A 128 -10.09 9.52 -15.84
C ARG A 128 -11.25 10.41 -15.43
N ILE A 129 -11.34 10.71 -14.14
CA ILE A 129 -12.39 11.59 -13.62
C ILE A 129 -11.93 13.02 -13.81
N GLU A 130 -12.64 13.75 -14.66
CA GLU A 130 -12.38 15.16 -14.96
C GLU A 130 -12.72 16.07 -13.78
N GLY A 131 -12.02 17.20 -13.68
CA GLY A 131 -12.26 18.22 -12.66
C GLY A 131 -10.98 18.93 -12.22
N ASP A 132 -11.02 20.26 -12.17
CA ASP A 132 -9.92 21.10 -11.71
C ASP A 132 -9.78 21.01 -10.19
N ALA A 133 -8.54 20.85 -9.70
CA ALA A 133 -8.22 20.77 -8.27
C ALA A 133 -9.11 19.77 -7.48
N LEU A 134 -9.56 18.69 -8.13
CA LEU A 134 -10.41 17.67 -7.54
C LEU A 134 -9.73 17.01 -6.34
N ASP A 135 -10.48 16.86 -5.25
CA ASP A 135 -10.05 16.08 -4.09
C ASP A 135 -9.93 14.61 -4.49
N PHE A 136 -8.85 13.93 -4.09
CA PHE A 136 -8.66 12.52 -4.45
C PHE A 136 -9.79 11.62 -3.92
N ARG A 137 -10.47 12.01 -2.83
CA ARG A 137 -11.64 11.29 -2.30
C ARG A 137 -12.81 11.35 -3.25
N ASP A 138 -13.09 12.54 -3.78
CA ASP A 138 -14.17 12.74 -4.76
C ASP A 138 -13.86 11.98 -6.05
N GLU A 139 -12.59 11.94 -6.47
CA GLU A 139 -12.13 11.12 -7.58
C GLU A 139 -12.37 9.63 -7.34
N ILE A 140 -12.05 9.10 -6.16
CA ILE A 140 -12.32 7.69 -5.80
C ILE A 140 -13.82 7.40 -5.81
N MET A 141 -14.63 8.28 -5.21
CA MET A 141 -16.08 8.10 -5.18
C MET A 141 -16.66 8.09 -6.60
N ALA A 142 -16.23 8.98 -7.48
CA ALA A 142 -16.70 9.03 -8.87
C ALA A 142 -16.34 7.79 -9.70
N GLN A 143 -15.29 7.05 -9.34
CA GLN A 143 -14.96 5.76 -9.98
C GLN A 143 -16.02 4.69 -9.71
N ILE A 144 -16.72 4.76 -8.57
CA ILE A 144 -17.65 3.72 -8.10
C ILE A 144 -19.11 4.17 -8.26
N PHE A 145 -19.40 5.44 -7.96
CA PHE A 145 -20.75 6.00 -7.87
C PHE A 145 -21.00 7.05 -8.96
N ASP A 146 -22.26 7.18 -9.36
CA ASP A 146 -22.73 8.35 -10.11
C ASP A 146 -23.02 9.51 -9.16
N LYS A 147 -22.81 10.75 -9.63
CA LYS A 147 -22.99 11.94 -8.80
C LYS A 147 -24.42 12.03 -8.26
N GLY A 148 -24.55 12.00 -6.94
CA GLY A 148 -25.84 12.11 -6.24
C GLY A 148 -26.59 10.78 -6.08
N ASP A 149 -26.07 9.67 -6.62
CA ASP A 149 -26.63 8.32 -6.40
C ASP A 149 -25.72 7.53 -5.45
N PRO A 150 -26.18 7.16 -4.24
CA PRO A 150 -25.39 6.40 -3.29
C PRO A 150 -25.24 4.92 -3.67
N THR A 151 -25.90 4.46 -4.75
CA THR A 151 -25.81 3.07 -5.21
C THR A 151 -24.56 2.89 -6.08
N PRO A 152 -23.65 1.95 -5.77
CA PRO A 152 -22.51 1.65 -6.64
C PRO A 152 -22.97 1.28 -8.06
N LYS A 153 -22.33 1.88 -9.07
CA LYS A 153 -22.60 1.62 -10.49
C LYS A 153 -21.42 0.93 -11.19
N ARG A 154 -20.24 1.04 -10.59
CA ARG A 154 -18.94 0.64 -11.14
C ARG A 154 -18.06 0.12 -10.00
N THR A 155 -16.89 -0.38 -10.36
CA THR A 155 -15.88 -0.82 -9.39
C THR A 155 -14.60 -0.03 -9.56
N LEU A 156 -13.88 0.24 -8.48
CA LEU A 156 -12.50 0.66 -8.54
C LEU A 156 -11.57 -0.57 -8.63
N THR A 157 -10.99 -0.81 -9.81
CA THR A 157 -10.12 -1.98 -10.04
C THR A 157 -8.64 -1.58 -10.14
N PHE A 158 -7.79 -2.33 -9.45
CA PHE A 158 -6.34 -2.27 -9.56
C PHE A 158 -5.78 -3.58 -10.12
N HIS A 159 -4.75 -3.52 -10.96
CA HIS A 159 -3.90 -4.64 -11.30
C HIS A 159 -2.86 -4.87 -10.20
N VAL A 160 -2.64 -6.14 -9.86
CA VAL A 160 -1.58 -6.55 -8.94
C VAL A 160 -0.44 -7.12 -9.76
N GLU A 161 0.73 -6.48 -9.65
CA GLU A 161 1.94 -6.93 -10.31
C GLU A 161 3.06 -7.14 -9.30
N VAL A 162 3.91 -8.12 -9.56
CA VAL A 162 5.02 -8.49 -8.68
C VAL A 162 6.31 -8.67 -9.46
N THR A 163 7.43 -8.47 -8.77
CA THR A 163 8.77 -8.79 -9.29
C THR A 163 9.72 -9.12 -8.14
N ASP A 164 10.76 -9.89 -8.44
CA ASP A 164 11.92 -10.08 -7.56
C ASP A 164 13.08 -9.13 -7.95
N ASP A 165 12.99 -8.46 -9.11
CA ASP A 165 14.07 -7.68 -9.71
C ASP A 165 13.91 -6.20 -9.41
N GLY A 166 14.77 -5.69 -8.51
CA GLY A 166 14.82 -4.28 -8.17
C GLY A 166 16.17 -3.87 -7.58
N THR A 167 16.55 -2.63 -7.84
CA THR A 167 17.75 -2.01 -7.27
C THR A 167 17.37 -0.74 -6.54
N THR A 168 18.09 -0.44 -5.45
CA THR A 168 17.95 0.82 -4.71
C THR A 168 19.23 1.61 -4.86
N GLY A 169 19.11 2.90 -5.19
CA GLY A 169 20.22 3.84 -5.24
C GLY A 169 19.88 5.14 -4.51
N GLY A 170 20.86 6.04 -4.44
CA GLY A 170 20.73 7.34 -3.80
C GLY A 170 21.18 7.35 -2.33
N THR A 171 20.61 8.26 -1.53
CA THR A 171 20.95 8.43 -0.11
C THR A 171 19.75 8.10 0.77
N LYS A 172 19.94 7.97 2.08
CA LYS A 172 18.83 7.76 3.03
C LYS A 172 17.77 8.88 3.03
N LEU A 173 18.09 10.05 2.47
CA LEU A 173 17.16 11.18 2.33
C LEU A 173 16.54 11.26 0.92
N ARG A 174 17.08 10.49 -0.02
CA ARG A 174 16.64 10.42 -1.41
C ARG A 174 16.92 9.02 -1.96
N GLU A 175 16.06 8.07 -1.63
CA GLU A 175 16.12 6.70 -2.14
C GLU A 175 15.31 6.61 -3.44
N ARG A 176 15.95 6.11 -4.51
CA ARG A 176 15.28 5.83 -5.78
C ARG A 176 15.41 4.35 -6.09
N ARG A 177 14.30 3.74 -6.43
CA ARG A 177 14.20 2.32 -6.77
C ARG A 177 13.85 2.15 -8.24
N THR A 178 14.55 1.24 -8.88
CA THR A 178 14.30 0.83 -10.27
C THR A 178 13.93 -0.64 -10.26
N PHE A 179 12.87 -0.99 -10.98
CA PHE A 179 12.33 -2.35 -11.03
C PHE A 179 12.21 -2.81 -12.48
N SER A 180 12.36 -4.11 -12.71
CA SER A 180 12.16 -4.73 -14.02
C SER A 180 11.35 -6.02 -13.90
N ASN A 181 10.98 -6.59 -15.05
CA ASN A 181 10.35 -7.93 -15.14
C ASN A 181 9.05 -8.07 -14.32
N TRP A 182 8.24 -7.01 -14.31
CA TRP A 182 6.92 -7.04 -13.68
C TRP A 182 6.03 -8.12 -14.28
N ARG A 183 5.43 -8.94 -13.41
CA ARG A 183 4.44 -9.92 -13.78
C ARG A 183 3.11 -9.60 -13.12
N ARG A 184 2.07 -9.48 -13.92
CA ARG A 184 0.69 -9.40 -13.42
C ARG A 184 0.24 -10.75 -12.87
N ILE A 185 -0.28 -10.75 -11.65
CA ILE A 185 -0.73 -11.96 -10.94
C ILE A 185 -2.22 -11.92 -10.57
N GLY A 186 -2.87 -10.76 -10.70
CA GLY A 186 -4.28 -10.66 -10.37
C GLY A 186 -4.81 -9.23 -10.40
N ARG A 187 -5.92 -9.03 -9.69
CA ARG A 187 -6.58 -7.73 -9.52
C ARG A 187 -7.12 -7.58 -8.10
N LEU A 188 -7.19 -6.34 -7.63
CA LEU A 188 -7.98 -5.95 -6.46
C LEU A 188 -9.17 -5.13 -6.97
N MET A 189 -10.37 -5.47 -6.50
CA MET A 189 -11.61 -4.82 -6.93
C MET A 189 -12.32 -4.29 -5.69
N PHE A 190 -12.71 -3.03 -5.74
CA PHE A 190 -13.54 -2.37 -4.74
C PHE A 190 -14.86 -2.02 -5.40
N ASP A 191 -15.96 -2.59 -4.91
CA ASP A 191 -17.33 -2.40 -5.37
C ASP A 191 -18.12 -1.42 -4.50
N ASP A 192 -17.55 -0.99 -3.38
CA ASP A 192 -18.13 -0.01 -2.48
C ASP A 192 -17.03 0.83 -1.80
N ALA A 193 -17.37 2.05 -1.39
CA ALA A 193 -16.48 2.95 -0.67
C ALA A 193 -17.25 4.01 0.12
N VAL A 194 -16.62 4.50 1.18
CA VAL A 194 -17.11 5.65 1.96
C VAL A 194 -15.97 6.58 2.29
N ALA A 195 -16.22 7.89 2.19
CA ALA A 195 -15.28 8.89 2.67
C ALA A 195 -15.30 8.93 4.21
N SER A 196 -14.15 8.65 4.83
CA SER A 196 -14.00 8.64 6.29
C SER A 196 -12.87 9.57 6.74
N TYR A 197 -13.09 10.21 7.89
CA TYR A 197 -12.11 11.05 8.59
C TYR A 197 -11.46 10.31 9.77
N ASN A 198 -11.96 9.11 10.08
CA ASN A 198 -11.43 8.27 11.14
C ASN A 198 -10.20 7.55 10.59
N GLY A 199 -9.01 8.03 10.93
CA GLY A 199 -7.73 7.43 10.55
C GLY A 199 -7.48 6.08 11.23
N ASP A 200 -6.27 5.85 11.71
CA ASP A 200 -5.86 4.56 12.31
C ASP A 200 -6.54 4.26 13.67
N CYS A 201 -7.38 5.19 14.17
CA CYS A 201 -8.16 5.01 15.39
C CYS A 201 -9.25 3.93 15.28
N VAL A 202 -9.66 3.56 14.06
CA VAL A 202 -10.79 2.63 13.84
C VAL A 202 -10.37 1.37 13.09
N ILE A 203 -9.38 1.44 12.19
CA ILE A 203 -8.92 0.29 11.41
C ILE A 203 -7.41 0.16 11.54
N HIS A 204 -6.97 -1.02 11.97
CA HIS A 204 -5.55 -1.34 12.13
C HIS A 204 -5.06 -2.33 11.07
N PHE A 205 -3.89 -2.02 10.49
CA PHE A 205 -3.17 -2.85 9.53
C PHE A 205 -1.84 -3.27 10.13
N ASN A 206 -1.59 -4.58 10.16
CA ASN A 206 -0.35 -5.09 10.72
C ASN A 206 0.82 -4.81 9.78
N HIS A 207 1.87 -4.17 10.28
CA HIS A 207 3.13 -4.05 9.56
C HIS A 207 3.91 -5.37 9.71
N PRO A 208 4.26 -6.06 8.61
CA PRO A 208 5.09 -7.26 8.70
C PRO A 208 6.47 -6.89 9.22
N THR A 209 6.93 -7.59 10.25
CA THR A 209 8.32 -7.41 10.72
C THR A 209 9.28 -7.95 9.68
N TRP A 210 10.46 -7.33 9.57
CA TRP A 210 11.47 -7.77 8.61
C TRP A 210 12.02 -9.17 8.96
N ARG A 211 12.02 -10.07 7.96
CA ARG A 211 12.71 -11.36 7.98
C ARG A 211 14.04 -11.24 7.22
N ASP A 212 15.09 -11.89 7.73
CA ASP A 212 16.36 -11.98 6.99
C ASP A 212 16.18 -12.77 5.68
N ASP A 213 15.37 -13.83 5.72
CA ASP A 213 14.87 -14.51 4.53
C ASP A 213 13.34 -14.43 4.49
N ARG A 214 12.81 -13.69 3.51
CA ARG A 214 11.36 -13.52 3.30
C ARG A 214 10.62 -14.84 3.07
N ASN A 215 11.32 -15.91 2.70
CA ASN A 215 10.76 -17.23 2.44
C ASN A 215 10.85 -18.19 3.63
N ASP A 216 11.69 -17.90 4.63
CA ASP A 216 11.90 -18.75 5.80
C ASP A 216 11.26 -18.15 7.07
N PRO A 217 10.18 -18.76 7.61
CA PRO A 217 9.55 -18.28 8.83
C PRO A 217 10.46 -18.33 10.07
N LEU A 218 11.55 -19.12 10.07
CA LEU A 218 12.51 -19.17 11.18
C LEU A 218 13.34 -17.89 11.31
N THR A 219 13.38 -17.05 10.27
CA THR A 219 14.09 -15.77 10.30
C THR A 219 13.21 -14.61 10.77
N ALA A 220 12.00 -14.90 11.26
CA ALA A 220 11.12 -13.89 11.84
C ALA A 220 11.71 -13.26 13.11
N THR A 221 11.64 -11.93 13.17
CA THR A 221 12.05 -11.13 14.33
C THR A 221 10.99 -11.12 15.44
N ARG A 222 9.77 -11.60 15.16
CA ARG A 222 8.71 -11.83 16.16
C ARG A 222 8.07 -13.21 16.02
N VAL A 223 7.87 -13.89 17.15
CA VAL A 223 7.13 -15.16 17.26
C VAL A 223 6.10 -15.01 18.40
N ASN A 224 4.83 -15.35 18.14
CA ASN A 224 3.73 -15.23 19.11
C ASN A 224 3.63 -13.83 19.76
N GLY A 225 3.78 -12.78 18.96
CA GLY A 225 3.69 -11.38 19.41
C GLY A 225 4.94 -10.84 20.13
N ARG A 226 5.90 -11.70 20.50
CA ARG A 226 7.13 -11.31 21.20
C ARG A 226 8.28 -11.12 20.24
N LYS A 227 9.10 -10.07 20.46
CA LYS A 227 10.36 -9.85 19.74
C LYS A 227 11.36 -10.91 20.18
N VAL A 228 11.89 -11.68 19.22
CA VAL A 228 12.85 -12.78 19.46
C VAL A 228 14.23 -12.49 18.90
N ARG A 229 14.35 -11.47 18.04
CA ARG A 229 15.58 -10.89 17.49
C ARG A 229 15.40 -9.39 17.33
#